data_AF-A0A4Q2T3T6-F1
#
_entry.id   AF-A0A4Q2T3T6-F1
#
_cell.length_a   1.000
_cell.length_b   1.000
_cell.length_c   1.000
_cell.angle_alpha   90.00
_cell.angle_beta   90.00
_cell.angle_gamma   90.00
#
_symmetry.space_group_name_H-M   'P 1'
#
loop_
_entity.id
_entity.type
_entity.pdbx_description
1 polymer ?
#
loop_
_entity_poly.entity_id
_entity_poly.type
_entity_poly.pdbx_seq_one_letter_code
_entity_poly.pdbx_strand_id
1 'polypeptide(L)'
;MTAHILVIDDDPQERRSLKAVIESRGHAVHVAENDQAGLEVLRKMRGEIDAVLLDLKSGEGNGLSVLSFLDRLRSDVPVIVQTAESGTDLAVEAMRAGAFDFVVKPTSLERIATAVSNALKLHESDVSGRPLKRGRSASVSFSDITAASAGMARVLELGRRAVQSHLPIMVEGEAGVGKEMLARAIHSASERSGRPFVAVNCAAIPHATIEAVLFGRPDQDGADEGLIGKFKEADGGTLFIEEIGDLPLHAQAKLLEAVQKGEIVAAGGRSPQKVDVRIIASTSKDLIEEVKASRFREDLYYRLSVFPITVPALRRRKEDIVHLARAFAERFSAEQRLQRPLGIGSGALALLTAYDWPGNVRQLENAVFRAVVLAEGGELTERDFPQVAAQLPGRGGPFATSLTRTPPPAASEPPGTISGSPFVAESGHAPSAALSAAAANVAARANVIVSTDESGNVRKLAEVEEELIRFALKFYRGQMSQVARKLGIGRSTLYRKLRDYGIDPDNPQKDAA
;
A
#
# COMPACT_ATOMS: atom_id res chain seq x y z
N MET A 1 -18.91 -4.32 -21.23
CA MET A 1 -19.06 -2.92 -21.69
C MET A 1 -17.75 -2.51 -22.34
N THR A 2 -17.78 -1.62 -23.32
CA THR A 2 -16.55 -1.11 -23.95
C THR A 2 -15.92 -0.08 -23.03
N ALA A 3 -15.01 -0.51 -22.15
CA ALA A 3 -14.27 0.40 -21.27
C ALA A 3 -13.19 1.17 -22.04
N HIS A 4 -12.93 2.42 -21.66
CA HIS A 4 -11.88 3.25 -22.24
C HIS A 4 -10.62 3.22 -21.36
N ILE A 5 -9.50 2.82 -21.94
CA ILE A 5 -8.23 2.64 -21.23
C ILE A 5 -7.20 3.59 -21.82
N LEU A 6 -6.57 4.39 -20.97
CA LEU A 6 -5.47 5.27 -21.37
C LEU A 6 -4.13 4.58 -21.12
N VAL A 7 -3.30 4.46 -22.15
CA VAL A 7 -1.94 3.91 -22.08
C VAL A 7 -0.93 5.03 -22.27
N ILE A 8 -0.11 5.28 -21.25
CA ILE A 8 0.97 6.27 -21.24
C ILE A 8 2.29 5.49 -21.19
N ASP A 9 2.97 5.41 -22.33
CA ASP A 9 4.26 4.73 -22.47
C ASP A 9 5.03 5.47 -23.58
N ASP A 10 6.33 5.65 -23.46
CA ASP A 10 7.12 6.35 -24.48
C ASP A 10 7.63 5.42 -25.58
N ASP A 11 7.68 4.10 -25.34
CA ASP A 11 8.08 3.10 -26.33
C ASP A 11 6.95 2.85 -27.35
N PRO A 12 7.15 3.22 -28.63
CA PRO A 12 6.13 3.04 -29.66
C PRO A 12 5.81 1.56 -29.97
N GLN A 13 6.74 0.62 -29.73
CA GLN A 13 6.49 -0.80 -29.93
C GLN A 13 5.61 -1.37 -28.80
N GLU A 14 5.87 -0.95 -27.57
CA GLU A 14 5.11 -1.37 -26.41
C GLU A 14 3.69 -0.78 -26.43
N ARG A 15 3.54 0.51 -26.75
CA ARG A 15 2.22 1.15 -26.99
C ARG A 15 1.38 0.37 -28.00
N ARG A 16 1.97 -0.04 -29.13
CA ARG A 16 1.26 -0.81 -30.17
C ARG A 16 0.84 -2.19 -29.71
N SER A 17 1.72 -2.87 -28.98
CA SER A 17 1.46 -4.22 -28.45
C SER A 17 0.36 -4.19 -27.39
N LEU A 18 0.42 -3.24 -26.45
CA LEU A 18 -0.61 -3.02 -25.44
C LEU A 18 -1.96 -2.67 -26.05
N LYS A 19 -1.96 -1.77 -27.04
CA LYS A 19 -3.17 -1.40 -27.78
C LYS A 19 -3.82 -2.62 -28.42
N ALA A 20 -3.07 -3.43 -29.17
CA ALA A 20 -3.61 -4.61 -29.86
C ALA A 20 -4.24 -5.62 -28.89
N VAL A 21 -3.59 -5.86 -27.75
CA VAL A 21 -4.07 -6.83 -26.74
C VAL A 21 -5.34 -6.33 -26.07
N ILE A 22 -5.39 -5.06 -25.68
CA ILE A 22 -6.54 -4.50 -24.98
C ILE A 22 -7.74 -4.37 -25.94
N GLU A 23 -7.51 -3.96 -27.20
CA GLU A 23 -8.56 -3.93 -28.25
C GLU A 23 -9.09 -5.34 -28.57
N SER A 24 -8.22 -6.36 -28.58
CA SER A 24 -8.64 -7.75 -28.79
C SER A 24 -9.59 -8.28 -27.72
N ARG A 25 -9.59 -7.66 -26.52
CA ARG A 25 -10.51 -7.97 -25.42
C ARG A 25 -11.79 -7.12 -25.43
N GLY A 26 -11.99 -6.28 -26.45
CA GLY A 26 -13.21 -5.50 -26.65
C GLY A 26 -13.25 -4.16 -25.91
N HIS A 27 -12.09 -3.62 -25.52
CA HIS A 27 -11.97 -2.30 -24.88
C HIS A 27 -11.42 -1.24 -25.86
N ALA A 28 -11.74 0.03 -25.65
CA ALA A 28 -11.21 1.13 -26.43
C ALA A 28 -9.92 1.66 -25.80
N VAL A 29 -8.88 1.89 -26.61
CA VAL A 29 -7.56 2.31 -26.11
C VAL A 29 -7.18 3.69 -26.62
N HIS A 30 -6.86 4.57 -25.69
CA HIS A 30 -6.24 5.86 -25.95
C HIS A 30 -4.75 5.76 -25.64
N VAL A 31 -3.90 6.26 -26.53
CA VAL A 31 -2.44 6.17 -26.38
C VAL A 31 -1.85 7.56 -26.21
N ALA A 32 -0.90 7.70 -25.28
CA ALA A 32 -0.14 8.91 -25.03
C ALA A 32 1.35 8.58 -24.95
N GLU A 33 2.17 9.47 -25.49
CA GLU A 33 3.61 9.23 -25.65
C GLU A 33 4.44 9.72 -24.45
N ASN A 34 3.82 10.50 -23.57
CA ASN A 34 4.42 11.03 -22.36
C ASN A 34 3.33 11.48 -21.37
N ASP A 35 3.74 11.79 -20.14
CA ASP A 35 2.86 12.28 -19.08
C ASP A 35 2.00 13.48 -19.50
N GLN A 36 2.57 14.46 -20.20
CA GLN A 36 1.85 15.68 -20.57
C GLN A 36 0.72 15.39 -21.56
N ALA A 37 0.98 14.55 -22.56
CA ALA A 37 -0.02 14.07 -23.49
C ALA A 37 -1.09 13.23 -22.76
N GLY A 38 -0.69 12.41 -21.79
CA GLY A 38 -1.62 11.65 -20.94
C GLY A 38 -2.53 12.57 -20.11
N LEU A 39 -1.96 13.61 -19.51
CA LEU A 39 -2.70 14.64 -18.75
C LEU A 39 -3.67 15.43 -19.62
N GLU A 40 -3.31 15.74 -20.87
CA GLU A 40 -4.22 16.38 -21.83
C GLU A 40 -5.41 15.47 -22.18
N VAL A 41 -5.16 14.18 -22.41
CA VAL A 41 -6.22 13.21 -22.69
C VAL A 41 -7.15 13.05 -21.48
N LEU A 42 -6.59 12.96 -20.27
CA LEU A 42 -7.36 12.94 -19.02
C LEU A 42 -8.21 14.21 -18.82
N ARG A 43 -7.73 15.38 -19.25
CA ARG A 43 -8.50 16.63 -19.20
C ARG A 43 -9.62 16.68 -20.24
N LYS A 44 -9.36 16.20 -21.46
CA LYS A 44 -10.32 16.20 -22.58
C LYS A 44 -11.44 15.18 -22.38
N MET A 45 -11.10 13.99 -21.89
CA MET A 45 -12.02 12.84 -21.73
C MET A 45 -12.34 12.58 -20.26
N ARG A 46 -12.58 13.66 -19.52
CA ARG A 46 -12.78 13.61 -18.06
C ARG A 46 -14.03 12.79 -17.73
N GLY A 47 -13.87 11.71 -16.98
CA GLY A 47 -14.97 10.81 -16.58
C GLY A 47 -15.35 9.74 -17.61
N GLU A 48 -14.68 9.70 -18.76
CA GLU A 48 -14.87 8.66 -19.78
C GLU A 48 -13.80 7.57 -19.72
N ILE A 49 -12.66 7.83 -19.07
CA ILE A 49 -11.55 6.87 -18.92
C ILE A 49 -11.78 6.02 -17.68
N ASP A 50 -11.80 4.70 -17.87
CA ASP A 50 -12.10 3.71 -16.82
C ASP A 50 -10.84 3.09 -16.19
N ALA A 51 -9.68 3.16 -16.86
CA ALA A 51 -8.39 2.74 -16.29
C ALA A 51 -7.22 3.44 -16.99
N VAL A 52 -6.10 3.60 -16.26
CA VAL A 52 -4.86 4.18 -16.80
C VAL A 52 -3.72 3.17 -16.65
N LEU A 53 -2.94 2.94 -17.71
CA LEU A 53 -1.66 2.25 -17.66
C LEU A 53 -0.55 3.27 -17.81
N LEU A 54 0.38 3.29 -16.86
CA LEU A 54 1.43 4.30 -16.78
C LEU A 54 2.81 3.64 -16.67
N ASP A 55 3.70 3.89 -17.63
CA ASP A 55 5.10 3.47 -17.53
C ASP A 55 5.92 4.43 -16.64
N LEU A 56 6.58 3.89 -15.61
CA LEU A 56 7.50 4.58 -14.72
C LEU A 56 8.94 4.19 -15.02
N LYS A 57 9.74 5.20 -15.36
CA LYS A 57 11.17 5.06 -15.61
C LYS A 57 12.02 5.43 -14.41
N SER A 58 13.17 4.77 -14.29
CA SER A 58 14.21 5.12 -13.33
C SER A 58 15.05 6.28 -13.86
N GLY A 59 14.64 7.51 -13.55
CA GLY A 59 15.30 8.78 -13.94
C GLY A 59 14.53 10.00 -13.42
N GLU A 60 15.10 11.21 -13.52
CA GLU A 60 14.49 12.45 -13.00
C GLU A 60 13.03 12.58 -13.46
N GLY A 61 12.15 12.74 -12.47
CA GLY A 61 10.80 12.21 -12.47
C GLY A 61 9.91 12.62 -13.63
N ASN A 62 9.07 11.67 -14.07
CA ASN A 62 7.89 11.89 -14.90
C ASN A 62 7.01 10.62 -14.84
N GLY A 63 6.05 10.61 -13.90
CA GLY A 63 5.00 9.59 -13.85
C GLY A 63 4.21 9.65 -12.54
N LEU A 64 4.88 9.94 -11.42
CA LEU A 64 4.22 10.33 -10.16
C LEU A 64 3.40 11.62 -10.32
N SER A 65 3.72 12.45 -11.31
CA SER A 65 2.96 13.63 -11.75
C SER A 65 1.54 13.29 -12.18
N VAL A 66 1.36 12.19 -12.92
CA VAL A 66 0.06 11.69 -13.38
C VAL A 66 -0.76 11.15 -12.21
N LEU A 67 -0.14 10.37 -11.32
CA LEU A 67 -0.77 9.90 -10.08
C LEU A 67 -1.20 11.08 -9.19
N SER A 68 -0.30 12.04 -8.96
CA SER A 68 -0.59 13.25 -8.17
C SER A 68 -1.67 14.13 -8.80
N PHE A 69 -1.76 14.14 -10.13
CA PHE A 69 -2.78 14.89 -10.85
C PHE A 69 -4.15 14.21 -10.76
N LEU A 70 -4.20 12.89 -10.91
CA LEU A 70 -5.42 12.10 -10.76
C LEU A 70 -5.98 12.18 -9.33
N ASP A 71 -5.09 12.13 -8.34
CA ASP A 71 -5.41 12.37 -6.93
C ASP A 71 -6.02 13.77 -6.70
N ARG A 72 -5.39 14.82 -7.26
CA ARG A 72 -5.93 16.20 -7.22
C ARG A 72 -7.29 16.35 -7.93
N LEU A 73 -7.56 15.55 -8.95
CA LEU A 73 -8.79 15.59 -9.72
C LEU A 73 -9.93 14.76 -9.13
N ARG A 74 -9.64 13.92 -8.12
CA ARG A 74 -10.57 12.92 -7.59
C ARG A 74 -11.22 12.09 -8.66
N SER A 75 -10.37 11.55 -9.52
CA SER A 75 -10.78 10.50 -10.42
C SER A 75 -10.61 9.18 -9.67
N ASP A 76 -11.68 8.41 -9.47
CA ASP A 76 -11.63 7.04 -8.92
C ASP A 76 -11.06 6.03 -9.93
N VAL A 77 -10.34 6.54 -10.93
CA VAL A 77 -9.86 5.77 -12.07
C VAL A 77 -8.63 4.98 -11.62
N PRO A 78 -8.69 3.64 -11.66
CA PRO A 78 -7.57 2.81 -11.25
C PRO A 78 -6.35 3.00 -12.17
N VAL A 79 -5.19 3.26 -11.56
CA VAL A 79 -3.91 3.43 -12.26
C VAL A 79 -3.03 2.20 -12.09
N ILE A 80 -2.70 1.54 -13.18
CA ILE A 80 -1.77 0.40 -13.23
C ILE A 80 -0.42 0.91 -13.71
N VAL A 81 0.59 0.72 -12.88
CA VAL A 81 1.94 1.21 -13.12
C VAL A 81 2.79 0.12 -13.75
N GLN A 82 3.59 0.45 -14.76
CA GLN A 82 4.58 -0.44 -15.34
C GLN A 82 5.96 0.08 -14.96
N THR A 83 6.91 -0.77 -14.60
CA THR A 83 8.27 -0.32 -14.29
C THR A 83 9.32 -1.38 -14.61
N ALA A 84 10.56 -1.00 -14.86
CA ALA A 84 11.65 -1.94 -15.10
C ALA A 84 12.10 -2.64 -13.80
N GLU A 85 12.83 -3.75 -13.93
CA GLU A 85 13.34 -4.55 -12.79
C GLU A 85 14.20 -3.74 -11.80
N SER A 86 14.84 -2.67 -12.26
CA SER A 86 15.60 -1.71 -11.42
C SER A 86 14.73 -0.64 -10.73
N GLY A 87 13.41 -0.66 -10.91
CA GLY A 87 12.45 0.36 -10.47
C GLY A 87 11.52 -0.09 -9.35
N THR A 88 11.87 -1.12 -8.58
CA THR A 88 11.02 -1.62 -7.48
C THR A 88 10.72 -0.54 -6.42
N ASP A 89 11.66 0.37 -6.17
CA ASP A 89 11.46 1.48 -5.24
C ASP A 89 10.41 2.49 -5.77
N LEU A 90 10.43 2.75 -7.09
CA LEU A 90 9.43 3.58 -7.77
C LEU A 90 8.05 2.92 -7.77
N ALA A 91 7.96 1.60 -7.89
CA ALA A 91 6.70 0.88 -7.73
C ALA A 91 6.13 1.06 -6.32
N VAL A 92 6.97 0.98 -5.28
CA VAL A 92 6.53 1.21 -3.90
C VAL A 92 6.06 2.65 -3.69
N GLU A 93 6.79 3.63 -4.22
CA GLU A 93 6.37 5.04 -4.19
C GLU A 93 5.06 5.27 -4.94
N ALA A 94 4.87 4.64 -6.09
CA ALA A 94 3.64 4.72 -6.86
C ALA A 94 2.45 4.12 -6.11
N MET A 95 2.64 2.97 -5.43
CA MET A 95 1.62 2.38 -4.58
C MET A 95 1.28 3.28 -3.38
N ARG A 96 2.28 3.93 -2.76
CA ARG A 96 2.04 4.93 -1.70
C ARG A 96 1.28 6.15 -2.23
N ALA A 97 1.50 6.52 -3.48
CA ALA A 97 0.83 7.61 -4.18
C ALA A 97 -0.56 7.25 -4.74
N GLY A 98 -1.08 6.05 -4.44
CA GLY A 98 -2.45 5.64 -4.80
C GLY A 98 -2.58 4.84 -6.09
N ALA A 99 -1.49 4.30 -6.66
CA ALA A 99 -1.58 3.35 -7.76
C ALA A 99 -2.40 2.11 -7.36
N PHE A 100 -3.25 1.65 -8.27
CA PHE A 100 -4.10 0.47 -8.10
C PHE A 100 -3.26 -0.82 -8.16
N ASP A 101 -2.40 -0.92 -9.16
CA ASP A 101 -1.50 -2.04 -9.33
C ASP A 101 -0.16 -1.59 -9.94
N PHE A 102 0.87 -2.43 -9.85
CA PHE A 102 2.08 -2.32 -10.64
C PHE A 102 2.50 -3.64 -11.28
N VAL A 103 3.24 -3.52 -12.38
CA VAL A 103 3.71 -4.59 -13.26
C VAL A 103 5.18 -4.34 -13.56
N VAL A 104 6.03 -5.36 -13.39
CA VAL A 104 7.48 -5.25 -13.65
C VAL A 104 7.80 -5.77 -15.04
N LYS A 105 8.41 -4.94 -15.90
CA LYS A 105 8.90 -5.33 -17.22
C LYS A 105 10.18 -6.17 -17.07
N PRO A 106 10.35 -7.28 -17.82
CA PRO A 106 9.48 -7.76 -18.91
C PRO A 106 8.28 -8.55 -18.37
N THR A 107 7.07 -8.14 -18.73
CA THR A 107 5.82 -8.84 -18.34
C THR A 107 5.11 -9.41 -19.57
N SER A 108 4.47 -10.56 -19.41
CA SER A 108 3.57 -11.12 -20.42
C SER A 108 2.34 -10.22 -20.63
N LEU A 109 1.96 -10.04 -21.90
CA LEU A 109 0.78 -9.26 -22.28
C LEU A 109 -0.52 -9.77 -21.62
N GLU A 110 -0.59 -11.06 -21.31
CA GLU A 110 -1.72 -11.65 -20.57
C GLU A 110 -1.84 -11.10 -19.15
N ARG A 111 -0.71 -10.95 -18.43
CA ARG A 111 -0.72 -10.41 -17.06
C ARG A 111 -1.20 -8.96 -17.03
N ILE A 112 -0.83 -8.16 -18.04
CA ILE A 112 -1.29 -6.78 -18.18
C ILE A 112 -2.79 -6.77 -18.42
N ALA A 113 -3.26 -7.59 -19.33
CA ALA A 113 -4.68 -7.66 -19.66
C ALA A 113 -5.54 -8.20 -18.50
N THR A 114 -4.97 -9.07 -17.65
CA THR A 114 -5.58 -9.48 -16.38
C THR A 114 -5.62 -8.31 -15.37
N ALA A 115 -4.52 -7.57 -15.21
CA ALA A 115 -4.48 -6.39 -14.34
C ALA A 115 -5.52 -5.33 -14.76
N VAL A 116 -5.67 -5.09 -16.07
CA VAL A 116 -6.70 -4.22 -16.65
C VAL A 116 -8.11 -4.73 -16.33
N SER A 117 -8.38 -6.02 -16.55
CA SER A 117 -9.69 -6.60 -16.25
C SER A 117 -10.05 -6.45 -14.77
N ASN A 118 -9.08 -6.59 -13.88
CA ASN A 118 -9.27 -6.45 -12.44
C ASN A 118 -9.54 -5.00 -12.02
N ALA A 119 -8.81 -4.05 -12.61
CA ALA A 119 -9.01 -2.63 -12.41
C ALA A 119 -10.44 -2.21 -12.82
N LEU A 120 -10.89 -2.66 -13.99
CA LEU A 120 -12.23 -2.35 -14.50
C LEU A 120 -13.37 -2.96 -13.66
N LYS A 121 -13.20 -4.17 -13.10
CA LYS A 121 -14.21 -4.79 -12.22
C LYS A 121 -14.40 -4.03 -10.91
N LEU A 122 -13.34 -3.42 -10.37
CA LEU A 122 -13.43 -2.60 -9.16
C LEU A 122 -14.13 -1.26 -9.48
N HIS A 123 -13.77 -0.62 -10.59
CA HIS A 123 -14.43 0.61 -11.04
C HIS A 123 -15.92 0.38 -11.36
N GLU A 124 -16.31 -0.77 -11.94
CA GLU A 124 -17.73 -1.12 -12.10
C GLU A 124 -18.45 -1.30 -10.76
N SER A 125 -17.76 -1.74 -9.69
CA SER A 125 -18.34 -1.92 -8.35
C SER A 125 -18.56 -0.59 -7.62
N ASP A 126 -17.68 0.40 -7.85
CA ASP A 126 -17.80 1.76 -7.29
C ASP A 126 -18.69 2.69 -8.14
N VAL A 127 -18.62 2.60 -9.47
CA VAL A 127 -19.39 3.45 -10.41
C VAL A 127 -20.81 2.94 -10.64
N SER A 128 -21.09 1.64 -10.41
CA SER A 128 -22.46 1.10 -10.37
C SER A 128 -23.23 1.45 -9.09
N GLY A 129 -23.01 2.66 -8.56
CA GLY A 129 -23.95 3.38 -7.68
C GLY A 129 -25.31 3.68 -8.35
N ARG A 130 -25.81 2.81 -9.23
CA ARG A 130 -27.25 2.68 -9.42
C ARG A 130 -27.80 2.27 -8.07
N PRO A 131 -28.81 2.96 -7.53
CA PRO A 131 -29.35 2.65 -6.23
C PRO A 131 -29.85 1.21 -6.30
N LEU A 132 -29.07 0.30 -5.72
CA LEU A 132 -29.53 -1.01 -5.32
C LEU A 132 -30.76 -0.71 -4.47
N LYS A 133 -31.92 -0.92 -5.09
CA LYS A 133 -33.22 -0.83 -4.44
C LYS A 133 -33.11 -1.58 -3.13
N ARG A 134 -33.09 -0.83 -2.03
CA ARG A 134 -33.52 -1.26 -0.69
C ARG A 134 -33.27 -2.74 -0.41
N GLY A 135 -32.01 -3.16 -0.44
CA GLY A 135 -31.53 -4.08 0.57
C GLY A 135 -31.18 -3.21 1.76
N ARG A 136 -31.76 -3.47 2.93
CA ARG A 136 -31.30 -2.85 4.20
C ARG A 136 -29.78 -2.84 4.15
N SER A 137 -29.14 -1.69 4.40
CA SER A 137 -27.69 -1.69 4.62
C SER A 137 -27.41 -2.84 5.59
N ALA A 138 -26.53 -3.76 5.21
CA ALA A 138 -25.98 -4.68 6.19
C ALA A 138 -25.35 -3.77 7.24
N SER A 139 -26.05 -3.57 8.34
CA SER A 139 -25.68 -2.60 9.36
C SER A 139 -24.38 -3.10 9.94
N VAL A 140 -23.26 -2.44 9.63
CA VAL A 140 -21.96 -2.78 10.21
C VAL A 140 -22.11 -2.74 11.71
N SER A 141 -21.95 -3.90 12.32
CA SER A 141 -22.10 -4.15 13.75
C SER A 141 -20.73 -4.27 14.41
N PHE A 142 -20.68 -4.17 15.74
CA PHE A 142 -19.43 -4.41 16.46
C PHE A 142 -18.89 -5.84 16.26
N SER A 143 -19.73 -6.82 15.88
CA SER A 143 -19.30 -8.18 15.55
C SER A 143 -18.57 -8.28 14.21
N ASP A 144 -18.79 -7.33 13.30
CA ASP A 144 -18.11 -7.31 11.99
C ASP A 144 -16.69 -6.74 12.10
N ILE A 145 -16.35 -6.11 13.22
CA ILE A 145 -15.03 -5.55 13.47
C ILE A 145 -14.14 -6.62 14.12
N THR A 146 -13.08 -7.01 13.41
CA THR A 146 -12.09 -7.96 13.93
C THR A 146 -11.30 -7.36 15.09
N ALA A 147 -11.31 -8.03 16.24
CA ALA A 147 -10.61 -7.61 17.45
C ALA A 147 -10.06 -8.81 18.24
N ALA A 148 -9.02 -9.44 17.71
CA ALA A 148 -8.23 -10.46 18.41
C ALA A 148 -7.19 -9.82 19.35
N SER A 149 -6.70 -8.62 19.04
CA SER A 149 -5.73 -7.89 19.85
C SER A 149 -6.37 -7.19 21.06
N ALA A 150 -5.64 -7.13 22.19
CA ALA A 150 -6.10 -6.43 23.39
C ALA A 150 -6.34 -4.92 23.15
N GLY A 151 -5.54 -4.32 22.26
CA GLY A 151 -5.71 -2.92 21.85
C GLY A 151 -7.05 -2.68 21.16
N MET A 152 -7.42 -3.54 20.21
CA MET A 152 -8.69 -3.42 19.51
C MET A 152 -9.89 -3.81 20.39
N ALA A 153 -9.73 -4.78 21.29
CA ALA A 153 -10.77 -5.11 22.27
C ALA A 153 -11.16 -3.91 23.15
N ARG A 154 -10.17 -3.11 23.59
CA ARG A 154 -10.41 -1.87 24.33
C ARG A 154 -11.14 -0.81 23.50
N VAL A 155 -10.80 -0.69 22.21
CA VAL A 155 -11.50 0.21 21.28
C VAL A 155 -12.98 -0.17 21.16
N LEU A 156 -13.29 -1.46 21.03
CA LEU A 156 -14.68 -1.93 20.98
C LEU A 156 -15.42 -1.68 22.31
N GLU A 157 -14.74 -1.86 23.45
CA GLU A 157 -15.32 -1.53 24.76
C GLU A 157 -15.69 -0.04 24.88
N LEU A 158 -14.77 0.85 24.50
CA LEU A 158 -15.01 2.29 24.47
C LEU A 158 -16.14 2.65 23.49
N GLY A 159 -16.15 2.04 22.30
CA GLY A 159 -17.21 2.21 21.32
C GLY A 159 -18.58 1.83 21.88
N ARG A 160 -18.70 0.68 22.57
CA ARG A 160 -19.95 0.24 23.22
C ARG A 160 -20.40 1.18 24.33
N ARG A 161 -19.47 1.76 25.12
CA ARG A 161 -19.82 2.79 26.11
C ARG A 161 -20.31 4.07 25.44
N ALA A 162 -19.70 4.45 24.32
CA ALA A 162 -20.05 5.65 23.58
C ALA A 162 -21.49 5.58 23.02
N VAL A 163 -22.00 4.38 22.70
CA VAL A 163 -23.37 4.16 22.19
C VAL A 163 -24.44 4.82 23.07
N GLN A 164 -24.29 4.73 24.41
CA GLN A 164 -25.26 5.22 25.40
C GLN A 164 -25.28 6.74 25.58
N SER A 165 -24.34 7.45 24.94
CA SER A 165 -24.19 8.90 25.09
C SER A 165 -24.52 9.62 23.78
N HIS A 166 -25.00 10.86 23.85
CA HIS A 166 -25.15 11.74 22.68
C HIS A 166 -23.95 12.67 22.48
N LEU A 167 -22.92 12.56 23.32
CA LEU A 167 -21.74 13.41 23.24
C LEU A 167 -20.98 13.21 21.91
N PRO A 168 -20.30 14.25 21.41
CA PRO A 168 -19.38 14.12 20.29
C PRO A 168 -18.27 13.09 20.59
N ILE A 169 -17.97 12.27 19.59
CA ILE A 169 -16.90 11.26 19.67
C ILE A 169 -15.77 11.69 18.75
N MET A 170 -14.53 11.63 19.24
CA MET A 170 -13.33 11.82 18.44
C MET A 170 -12.64 10.47 18.23
N VAL A 171 -12.46 10.05 16.98
CA VAL A 171 -11.78 8.80 16.63
C VAL A 171 -10.42 9.12 16.03
N GLU A 172 -9.36 8.83 16.77
CA GLU A 172 -7.98 9.10 16.37
C GLU A 172 -7.31 7.84 15.84
N GLY A 173 -6.46 7.98 14.84
CA GLY A 173 -5.64 6.88 14.35
C GLY A 173 -5.20 7.09 12.90
N GLU A 174 -4.14 6.38 12.52
CA GLU A 174 -3.56 6.48 11.18
C GLU A 174 -4.59 6.22 10.06
N ALA A 175 -4.26 6.65 8.84
CA ALA A 175 -5.10 6.35 7.68
C ALA A 175 -5.26 4.83 7.51
N GLY A 176 -6.49 4.39 7.19
CA GLY A 176 -6.77 2.98 6.88
C GLY A 176 -6.87 2.03 8.08
N VAL A 177 -6.93 2.51 9.34
CA VAL A 177 -7.09 1.63 10.53
C VAL A 177 -8.52 1.14 10.78
N GLY A 178 -9.51 1.65 10.05
CA GLY A 178 -10.93 1.28 10.21
C GLY A 178 -11.76 2.25 11.06
N LYS A 179 -11.40 3.54 11.10
CA LYS A 179 -12.12 4.58 11.86
C LYS A 179 -13.60 4.70 11.46
N GLU A 180 -13.89 4.63 10.15
CA GLU A 180 -15.25 4.68 9.64
C GLU A 180 -16.08 3.46 10.04
N MET A 181 -15.51 2.25 9.99
CA MET A 181 -16.19 1.03 10.43
C MET A 181 -16.61 1.14 11.90
N LEU A 182 -15.73 1.68 12.75
CA LEU A 182 -16.05 1.94 14.15
C LEU A 182 -17.19 2.96 14.29
N ALA A 183 -17.17 4.06 13.54
CA ALA A 183 -18.23 5.06 13.57
C ALA A 183 -19.60 4.48 13.13
N ARG A 184 -19.60 3.65 12.08
CA ARG A 184 -20.80 2.94 11.60
C ARG A 184 -21.32 1.95 12.64
N ALA A 185 -20.45 1.21 13.32
CA ALA A 185 -20.83 0.29 14.39
C ALA A 185 -21.43 1.01 15.61
N ILE A 186 -20.87 2.18 15.98
CA ILE A 186 -21.43 3.01 17.05
C ILE A 186 -22.83 3.52 16.66
N HIS A 187 -23.01 3.99 15.42
CA HIS A 187 -24.30 4.45 14.93
C HIS A 187 -25.34 3.32 14.89
N SER A 188 -24.99 2.15 14.33
CA SER A 188 -25.90 1.01 14.18
C SER A 188 -26.35 0.41 15.53
N ALA A 189 -25.55 0.55 16.58
CA ALA A 189 -25.90 0.13 17.93
C ALA A 189 -26.63 1.23 18.73
N SER A 190 -26.71 2.46 18.23
CA SER A 190 -27.33 3.60 18.93
C SER A 190 -28.85 3.66 18.75
N GLU A 191 -29.50 4.49 19.57
CA GLU A 191 -30.92 4.84 19.41
C GLU A 191 -31.22 5.46 18.04
N ARG A 192 -30.20 5.99 17.34
CA ARG A 192 -30.31 6.59 16.01
C ARG A 192 -30.02 5.60 14.88
N SER A 193 -29.94 4.29 15.14
CA SER A 193 -29.67 3.27 14.13
C SER A 193 -30.67 3.21 12.95
N GLY A 194 -31.91 3.65 13.17
CA GLY A 194 -32.93 3.79 12.12
C GLY A 194 -32.93 5.16 11.40
N ARG A 195 -32.01 6.06 11.75
CA ARG A 195 -31.89 7.43 11.25
C ARG A 195 -30.69 7.54 10.27
N PRO A 196 -30.55 8.63 9.49
CA PRO A 196 -29.47 8.73 8.52
C PRO A 196 -28.07 8.71 9.19
N PHE A 197 -27.15 7.98 8.59
CA PHE A 197 -25.71 8.10 8.81
C PHE A 197 -25.10 8.77 7.60
N VAL A 198 -24.65 10.01 7.77
CA VAL A 198 -24.04 10.81 6.69
C VAL A 198 -22.55 10.89 6.95
N ALA A 199 -21.73 10.44 5.99
CA ALA A 199 -20.29 10.54 6.05
C ALA A 199 -19.80 11.68 5.14
N VAL A 200 -18.82 12.44 5.60
CA VAL A 200 -18.14 13.48 4.83
C VAL A 200 -16.64 13.41 5.09
N ASN A 201 -15.85 13.34 4.03
CA ASN A 201 -14.39 13.34 4.13
C ASN A 201 -13.85 14.74 3.78
N CYS A 202 -13.21 15.39 4.75
CA CYS A 202 -12.69 16.74 4.60
C CYS A 202 -11.43 16.79 3.72
N ALA A 203 -10.51 15.82 3.85
CA ALA A 203 -9.37 15.67 2.96
C ALA A 203 -9.80 15.37 1.53
N ALA A 204 -10.92 14.64 1.43
CA ALA A 204 -11.84 14.56 0.32
C ALA A 204 -11.90 15.88 -0.43
N ILE A 205 -12.58 16.88 0.13
CA ILE A 205 -13.25 18.05 -0.50
C ILE A 205 -12.34 19.28 -0.68
N PRO A 206 -12.40 20.03 -1.79
CA PRO A 206 -11.57 21.23 -1.95
C PRO A 206 -12.00 22.27 -0.93
N HIS A 207 -11.03 22.97 -0.32
CA HIS A 207 -11.30 23.92 0.77
C HIS A 207 -12.29 25.04 0.36
N ALA A 208 -12.37 25.38 -0.92
CA ALA A 208 -13.30 26.39 -1.42
C ALA A 208 -14.77 25.96 -1.41
N THR A 209 -15.07 24.66 -1.46
CA THR A 209 -16.45 24.16 -1.53
C THR A 209 -16.90 23.41 -0.29
N ILE A 210 -15.98 23.08 0.62
CA ILE A 210 -16.28 22.32 1.84
C ILE A 210 -17.36 22.96 2.71
N GLU A 211 -17.39 24.30 2.78
CA GLU A 211 -18.42 25.02 3.52
C GLU A 211 -19.81 24.81 2.90
N ALA A 212 -19.93 24.91 1.58
CA ALA A 212 -21.18 24.69 0.88
C ALA A 212 -21.65 23.22 0.98
N VAL A 213 -20.71 22.26 0.97
CA VAL A 213 -21.05 20.84 1.15
C VAL A 213 -21.55 20.57 2.56
N LEU A 214 -20.89 21.10 3.60
CA LEU A 214 -21.28 20.85 4.99
C LEU A 214 -22.59 21.57 5.37
N PHE A 215 -22.69 22.85 5.07
CA PHE A 215 -23.77 23.72 5.56
C PHE A 215 -24.85 24.02 4.52
N GLY A 216 -24.61 23.68 3.25
CA GLY A 216 -25.52 23.94 2.14
C GLY A 216 -25.35 25.34 1.54
N ARG A 217 -26.02 25.58 0.41
CA ARG A 217 -26.12 26.88 -0.25
C ARG A 217 -27.60 27.22 -0.46
N PRO A 218 -28.06 28.43 -0.10
CA PRO A 218 -29.42 28.85 -0.41
C PRO A 218 -29.60 28.96 -1.92
N ASP A 219 -30.83 28.69 -2.39
CA ASP A 219 -31.25 28.97 -3.76
C ASP A 219 -31.12 30.48 -4.00
N GLN A 220 -30.29 30.87 -4.97
CA GLN A 220 -30.14 32.26 -5.38
C GLN A 220 -31.08 32.49 -6.57
N ASP A 221 -32.16 33.23 -6.31
CA ASP A 221 -33.05 33.80 -7.32
C ASP A 221 -33.57 32.83 -8.41
N GLY A 222 -33.74 31.53 -8.07
CA GLY A 222 -34.45 30.56 -8.92
C GLY A 222 -33.73 30.11 -10.20
N ALA A 223 -32.43 30.40 -10.32
CA ALA A 223 -31.62 30.01 -11.48
C ALA A 223 -30.75 28.77 -11.22
N ASP A 224 -30.58 28.33 -9.97
CA ASP A 224 -29.69 27.23 -9.57
C ASP A 224 -30.34 26.39 -8.47
N GLU A 225 -30.40 25.06 -8.62
CA GLU A 225 -30.94 24.18 -7.57
C GLU A 225 -30.09 24.32 -6.30
N GLY A 226 -30.67 24.84 -5.22
CA GLY A 226 -29.98 25.02 -3.94
C GLY A 226 -29.36 23.72 -3.42
N LEU A 227 -28.13 23.78 -2.91
CA LEU A 227 -27.42 22.61 -2.40
C LEU A 227 -27.82 22.34 -0.95
N ILE A 228 -28.41 21.16 -0.69
CA ILE A 228 -28.68 20.69 0.67
C ILE A 228 -27.35 20.31 1.34
N GLY A 229 -27.08 20.91 2.51
CA GLY A 229 -25.87 20.62 3.28
C GLY A 229 -25.92 19.29 4.02
N LYS A 230 -24.74 18.69 4.25
CA LYS A 230 -24.59 17.42 4.99
C LYS A 230 -25.18 17.45 6.40
N PHE A 231 -25.14 18.59 7.08
CA PHE A 231 -25.80 18.73 8.38
C PHE A 231 -27.32 18.55 8.31
N LYS A 232 -27.95 19.05 7.24
CA LYS A 232 -29.39 18.92 7.03
C LYS A 232 -29.77 17.52 6.55
N GLU A 233 -28.93 16.88 5.73
CA GLU A 233 -29.08 15.46 5.39
C GLU A 233 -29.00 14.54 6.63
N ALA A 234 -28.17 14.92 7.60
CA ALA A 234 -27.93 14.14 8.82
C ALA A 234 -28.92 14.44 9.95
N ASP A 235 -29.94 15.27 9.72
CA ASP A 235 -30.85 15.73 10.77
C ASP A 235 -31.61 14.55 11.44
N GLY A 236 -31.63 14.56 12.77
CA GLY A 236 -32.10 13.46 13.61
C GLY A 236 -31.20 12.21 13.61
N GLY A 237 -30.08 12.24 12.89
CA GLY A 237 -29.19 11.10 12.65
C GLY A 237 -27.78 11.31 13.21
N THR A 238 -26.78 10.84 12.47
CA THR A 238 -25.35 10.95 12.81
C THR A 238 -24.56 11.48 11.62
N LEU A 239 -23.73 12.49 11.87
CA LEU A 239 -22.76 13.02 10.91
C LEU A 239 -21.36 12.53 11.29
N PHE A 240 -20.77 11.73 10.41
CA PHE A 240 -19.39 11.30 10.50
C PHE A 240 -18.49 12.21 9.67
N ILE A 241 -17.55 12.89 10.33
CA ILE A 241 -16.59 13.79 9.69
C ILE A 241 -15.22 13.12 9.68
N GLU A 242 -14.75 12.73 8.50
CA GLU A 242 -13.44 12.11 8.29
C GLU A 242 -12.37 13.17 8.02
N GLU A 243 -11.21 12.99 8.65
CA GLU A 243 -10.06 13.89 8.60
C GLU A 243 -10.41 15.35 8.96
N ILE A 244 -11.02 15.53 10.14
CA ILE A 244 -11.44 16.86 10.64
C ILE A 244 -10.30 17.88 10.71
N GLY A 245 -9.05 17.42 10.83
CA GLY A 245 -7.85 18.27 10.82
C GLY A 245 -7.59 18.97 9.48
N ASP A 246 -8.22 18.55 8.39
CA ASP A 246 -8.14 19.22 7.08
C ASP A 246 -9.23 20.28 6.88
N LEU A 247 -10.11 20.49 7.85
CA LEU A 247 -11.14 21.52 7.77
C LEU A 247 -10.49 22.91 7.85
N PRO A 248 -10.77 23.86 6.93
CA PRO A 248 -10.20 25.20 7.01
C PRO A 248 -10.80 26.01 8.18
N LEU A 249 -10.02 26.96 8.72
CA LEU A 249 -10.37 27.74 9.93
C LEU A 249 -11.75 28.42 9.88
N HIS A 250 -12.18 28.90 8.72
CA HIS A 250 -13.49 29.54 8.55
C HIS A 250 -14.64 28.52 8.70
N ALA A 251 -14.48 27.31 8.19
CA ALA A 251 -15.45 26.24 8.34
C ALA A 251 -15.43 25.64 9.77
N GLN A 252 -14.26 25.63 10.43
CA GLN A 252 -14.14 25.25 11.84
C GLN A 252 -14.97 26.19 12.75
N ALA A 253 -14.99 27.49 12.47
CA ALA A 253 -15.79 28.46 13.22
C ALA A 253 -17.30 28.12 13.15
N LYS A 254 -17.80 27.80 11.95
CA LYS A 254 -19.20 27.41 11.75
C LYS A 254 -19.53 26.05 12.37
N LEU A 255 -18.59 25.11 12.30
CA LEU A 255 -18.74 23.81 12.94
C LEU A 255 -18.84 23.96 14.46
N LEU A 256 -18.04 24.83 15.07
CA LEU A 256 -18.13 25.15 16.48
C LEU A 256 -19.52 25.66 16.86
N GLU A 257 -20.09 26.58 16.08
CA GLU A 257 -21.45 27.09 16.31
C GLU A 257 -22.49 25.96 16.22
N ALA A 258 -22.37 25.07 15.23
CA ALA A 258 -23.24 23.91 15.09
C ALA A 258 -23.15 22.97 16.30
N VAL A 259 -21.95 22.70 16.82
CA VAL A 259 -21.74 21.80 17.98
C VAL A 259 -22.18 22.46 19.31
N GLN A 260 -22.12 23.79 19.41
CA GLN A 260 -22.51 24.52 20.63
C GLN A 260 -24.02 24.79 20.70
N LYS A 261 -24.61 25.28 19.60
CA LYS A 261 -25.99 25.78 19.55
C LYS A 261 -26.98 24.81 18.93
N GLY A 262 -26.51 23.79 18.19
CA GLY A 262 -27.38 22.93 17.38
C GLY A 262 -28.04 23.69 16.24
N GLU A 263 -27.41 24.75 15.76
CA GLU A 263 -27.91 25.62 14.69
C GLU A 263 -26.87 25.74 13.59
N ILE A 264 -27.31 25.63 12.34
CA ILE A 264 -26.46 25.82 11.16
C ILE A 264 -26.92 27.05 10.37
N VAL A 265 -25.96 27.74 9.75
CA VAL A 265 -26.22 28.82 8.79
C VAL A 265 -25.63 28.40 7.45
N ALA A 266 -26.48 28.29 6.43
CA ALA A 266 -26.04 27.96 5.07
C ALA A 266 -24.98 28.96 4.57
N ALA A 267 -24.10 28.52 3.66
CA ALA A 267 -23.09 29.40 3.07
C ALA A 267 -23.75 30.59 2.37
N GLY A 268 -23.54 31.81 2.87
CA GLY A 268 -24.19 33.03 2.39
C GLY A 268 -25.66 33.22 2.82
N GLY A 269 -26.22 32.30 3.61
CA GLY A 269 -27.57 32.43 4.19
C GLY A 269 -27.61 33.36 5.41
N ARG A 270 -28.80 33.90 5.73
CA ARG A 270 -29.00 34.81 6.87
C ARG A 270 -29.79 34.20 8.03
N SER A 271 -30.53 33.11 7.83
CA SER A 271 -31.36 32.50 8.87
C SER A 271 -30.72 31.22 9.44
N PRO A 272 -30.57 31.12 10.77
CA PRO A 272 -30.13 29.88 11.41
C PRO A 272 -31.23 28.82 11.32
N GLN A 273 -30.82 27.57 11.08
CA GLN A 273 -31.68 26.39 11.06
C GLN A 273 -31.26 25.44 12.17
N LYS A 274 -32.20 25.06 13.05
CA LYS A 274 -31.94 24.05 14.07
C LYS A 274 -31.79 22.68 13.44
N VAL A 275 -30.75 21.95 13.85
CA VAL A 275 -30.47 20.58 13.44
C VAL A 275 -30.09 19.75 14.65
N ASP A 276 -30.63 18.53 14.73
CA ASP A 276 -30.32 17.58 15.78
C ASP A 276 -29.40 16.48 15.25
N VAL A 277 -28.08 16.72 15.29
CA VAL A 277 -27.09 15.83 14.69
C VAL A 277 -26.09 15.37 15.74
N ARG A 278 -25.95 14.04 15.87
CA ARG A 278 -24.84 13.46 16.64
C ARG A 278 -23.57 13.49 15.79
N ILE A 279 -22.48 14.01 16.35
CA ILE A 279 -21.21 14.15 15.62
C ILE A 279 -20.23 13.05 16.02
N ILE A 280 -19.66 12.38 15.03
CA ILE A 280 -18.48 11.52 15.19
C ILE A 280 -17.40 12.08 14.27
N ALA A 281 -16.33 12.63 14.83
CA ALA A 281 -15.20 13.13 14.07
C ALA A 281 -14.07 12.10 14.06
N SER A 282 -13.27 12.09 13.01
CA SER A 282 -12.05 11.30 12.98
C SER A 282 -10.88 12.05 12.37
N THR A 283 -9.66 11.65 12.74
CA THR A 283 -8.43 12.28 12.26
C THR A 283 -7.26 11.31 12.27
N SER A 284 -6.36 11.50 11.32
CA SER A 284 -5.02 10.88 11.27
C SER A 284 -3.90 11.79 11.76
N LYS A 285 -4.18 13.09 11.95
CA LYS A 285 -3.23 14.09 12.43
C LYS A 285 -3.27 14.20 13.95
N ASP A 286 -2.19 14.70 14.52
CA ASP A 286 -2.17 15.12 15.92
C ASP A 286 -2.83 16.50 16.04
N LEU A 287 -4.09 16.54 16.49
CA LEU A 287 -4.82 17.80 16.61
C LEU A 287 -4.20 18.74 17.64
N ILE A 288 -3.47 18.25 18.63
CA ILE A 288 -2.80 19.11 19.63
C ILE A 288 -1.69 19.90 18.95
N GLU A 289 -0.92 19.26 18.07
CA GLU A 289 0.10 19.94 17.26
C GLU A 289 -0.52 20.90 16.23
N GLU A 290 -1.66 20.54 15.63
CA GLU A 290 -2.40 21.43 14.73
C GLU A 290 -2.94 22.68 15.45
N VAL A 291 -3.35 22.55 16.71
CA VAL A 291 -3.74 23.68 17.57
C VAL A 291 -2.55 24.58 17.86
N LYS A 292 -1.40 24.01 18.28
CA LYS A 292 -0.16 24.79 18.50
C LYS A 292 0.29 25.53 17.24
N ALA A 293 0.08 24.93 16.07
CA ALA A 293 0.40 25.53 14.79
C ALA A 293 -0.67 26.52 14.27
N SER A 294 -1.72 26.82 15.05
CA SER A 294 -2.83 27.71 14.68
C SER A 294 -3.58 27.29 13.42
N ARG A 295 -3.51 26.00 13.04
CA ARG A 295 -4.26 25.42 11.92
C ARG A 295 -5.58 24.79 12.36
N PHE A 296 -5.69 24.49 13.65
CA PHE A 296 -6.92 24.01 14.27
C PHE A 296 -7.28 24.89 15.47
N ARG A 297 -8.57 25.18 15.65
CA ARG A 297 -9.02 26.00 16.77
C ARG A 297 -9.07 25.19 18.07
N GLU A 298 -8.51 25.76 19.12
CA GLU A 298 -8.49 25.16 20.46
C GLU A 298 -9.89 24.94 21.03
N ASP A 299 -10.79 25.90 20.85
CA ASP A 299 -12.18 25.82 21.33
C ASP A 299 -12.97 24.68 20.67
N LEU A 300 -12.77 24.45 19.38
CA LEU A 300 -13.35 23.34 18.65
C LEU A 300 -12.77 22.00 19.10
N TYR A 301 -11.45 21.94 19.34
CA TYR A 301 -10.80 20.71 19.81
C TYR A 301 -11.42 20.20 21.11
N TYR A 302 -11.53 21.05 22.14
CA TYR A 302 -12.11 20.64 23.41
C TYR A 302 -13.60 20.32 23.32
N ARG A 303 -14.31 20.89 22.34
CA ARG A 303 -15.74 20.62 22.15
C ARG A 303 -16.01 19.32 21.39
N LEU A 304 -15.10 18.89 20.51
CA LEU A 304 -15.21 17.62 19.77
C LEU A 304 -14.56 16.46 20.53
N SER A 305 -13.44 16.68 21.22
CA SER A 305 -12.68 15.65 21.94
C SER A 305 -13.24 15.37 23.34
N VAL A 306 -14.56 15.23 23.44
CA VAL A 306 -15.23 14.90 24.71
C VAL A 306 -15.11 13.41 25.03
N PHE A 307 -15.19 12.57 23.99
CA PHE A 307 -15.01 11.13 24.10
C PHE A 307 -13.98 10.66 23.06
N PRO A 308 -12.67 10.70 23.36
CA PRO A 308 -11.64 10.25 22.43
C PRO A 308 -11.51 8.73 22.41
N ILE A 309 -11.38 8.16 21.22
CA ILE A 309 -11.12 6.74 20.98
C ILE A 309 -9.93 6.63 20.02
N THR A 310 -8.79 6.16 20.52
CA THR A 310 -7.59 5.96 19.70
C THR A 310 -7.55 4.53 19.14
N VAL A 311 -7.59 4.40 17.82
CA VAL A 311 -7.50 3.12 17.11
C VAL A 311 -6.02 2.81 16.81
N PRO A 312 -5.48 1.66 17.28
CA PRO A 312 -4.08 1.34 17.06
C PRO A 312 -3.79 0.99 15.59
N ALA A 313 -2.62 1.41 15.12
CA ALA A 313 -2.08 1.00 13.83
C ALA A 313 -1.90 -0.53 13.75
N LEU A 314 -2.02 -1.09 12.55
CA LEU A 314 -2.04 -2.53 12.33
C LEU A 314 -0.75 -3.23 12.81
N ARG A 315 0.42 -2.58 12.66
CA ARG A 315 1.70 -3.07 13.19
C ARG A 315 1.76 -3.26 14.70
N ARG A 316 0.89 -2.58 15.47
CA ARG A 316 0.78 -2.71 16.93
C ARG A 316 -0.26 -3.75 17.37
N ARG A 317 -0.95 -4.38 16.41
CA ARG A 317 -1.98 -5.41 16.62
C ARG A 317 -1.85 -6.53 15.59
N LYS A 318 -0.67 -7.16 15.55
CA LYS A 318 -0.34 -8.19 14.55
C LYS A 318 -1.24 -9.43 14.66
N GLU A 319 -1.85 -9.66 15.82
CA GLU A 319 -2.83 -10.74 16.07
C GLU A 319 -4.10 -10.60 15.21
N ASP A 320 -4.46 -9.36 14.85
CA ASP A 320 -5.64 -9.09 14.02
C ASP A 320 -5.39 -9.43 12.55
N ILE A 321 -4.13 -9.42 12.08
CA ILE A 321 -3.78 -9.60 10.65
C ILE A 321 -4.26 -10.93 10.11
N VAL A 322 -4.06 -12.03 10.86
CA VAL A 322 -4.46 -13.37 10.42
C VAL A 322 -5.98 -13.47 10.26
N HIS A 323 -6.72 -12.90 11.20
CA HIS A 323 -8.18 -12.92 11.20
C HIS A 323 -8.75 -12.03 10.10
N LEU A 324 -8.20 -10.81 9.93
CA LEU A 324 -8.56 -9.89 8.86
C LEU A 324 -8.30 -10.50 7.48
N ALA A 325 -7.12 -11.07 7.25
CA ALA A 325 -6.76 -11.64 5.97
C ALA A 325 -7.71 -12.77 5.57
N ARG A 326 -8.06 -13.66 6.51
CA ARG A 326 -9.02 -14.74 6.28
C ARG A 326 -10.43 -14.22 5.98
N ALA A 327 -10.92 -13.25 6.77
CA ALA A 327 -12.22 -12.65 6.57
C ALA A 327 -12.32 -11.96 5.19
N PHE A 328 -11.26 -11.26 4.78
CA PHE A 328 -11.17 -10.65 3.45
C PHE A 328 -11.15 -11.71 2.35
N ALA A 329 -10.34 -12.76 2.47
CA ALA A 329 -10.30 -13.82 1.48
C ALA A 329 -11.66 -14.51 1.30
N GLU A 330 -12.37 -14.77 2.40
CA GLU A 330 -13.73 -15.32 2.38
C GLU A 330 -14.73 -14.37 1.71
N ARG A 331 -14.76 -13.10 2.13
CA ARG A 331 -15.65 -12.08 1.57
C ARG A 331 -15.41 -11.90 0.07
N PHE A 332 -14.16 -11.73 -0.34
CA PHE A 332 -13.81 -11.52 -1.75
C PHE A 332 -14.05 -12.75 -2.60
N SER A 333 -13.85 -13.96 -2.06
CA SER A 333 -14.19 -15.18 -2.78
C SER A 333 -15.71 -15.28 -3.06
N ALA A 334 -16.54 -14.86 -2.10
CA ALA A 334 -17.99 -14.81 -2.27
C ALA A 334 -18.41 -13.76 -3.30
N GLU A 335 -17.81 -12.55 -3.26
CA GLU A 335 -18.05 -11.49 -4.24
C GLU A 335 -17.64 -11.90 -5.66
N GLN A 336 -16.53 -12.62 -5.81
CA GLN A 336 -16.07 -13.19 -7.08
C GLN A 336 -16.85 -14.44 -7.51
N ARG A 337 -17.85 -14.89 -6.72
CA ARG A 337 -18.67 -16.08 -6.97
C ARG A 337 -17.84 -17.35 -7.18
N LEU A 338 -16.73 -17.47 -6.46
CA LEU A 338 -15.94 -18.69 -6.46
C LEU A 338 -16.75 -19.82 -5.79
N GLN A 339 -16.59 -21.04 -6.30
CA GLN A 339 -17.31 -22.21 -5.77
C GLN A 339 -16.93 -22.52 -4.32
N ARG A 340 -15.72 -22.11 -3.89
CA ARG A 340 -15.22 -22.24 -2.53
C ARG A 340 -14.38 -21.02 -2.16
N PRO A 341 -14.40 -20.59 -0.89
CA PRO A 341 -13.49 -19.55 -0.42
C PRO A 341 -12.04 -20.02 -0.50
N LEU A 342 -11.17 -19.15 -1.01
CA LEU A 342 -9.73 -19.43 -1.06
C LEU A 342 -9.15 -19.43 0.35
N GLY A 343 -8.45 -20.51 0.69
CA GLY A 343 -7.64 -20.56 1.90
C GLY A 343 -6.41 -19.66 1.78
N ILE A 344 -5.81 -19.29 2.92
CA ILE A 344 -4.49 -18.65 2.94
C ILE A 344 -3.51 -19.61 3.61
N GLY A 345 -2.47 -19.98 2.88
CA GLY A 345 -1.42 -20.87 3.35
C GLY A 345 -0.66 -20.29 4.54
N SER A 346 -0.12 -21.16 5.39
CA SER A 346 0.62 -20.76 6.60
C SER A 346 1.83 -19.87 6.29
N GLY A 347 2.53 -20.13 5.19
CA GLY A 347 3.65 -19.34 4.72
C GLY A 347 3.26 -17.92 4.29
N ALA A 348 2.13 -17.78 3.58
CA ALA A 348 1.54 -16.50 3.24
C ALA A 348 1.08 -15.73 4.49
N LEU A 349 0.43 -16.39 5.45
CA LEU A 349 0.05 -15.76 6.72
C LEU A 349 1.27 -15.26 7.50
N ALA A 350 2.35 -16.04 7.53
CA ALA A 350 3.60 -15.61 8.17
C ALA A 350 4.20 -14.39 7.46
N LEU A 351 4.15 -14.35 6.12
CA LEU A 351 4.58 -13.19 5.33
C LEU A 351 3.75 -11.93 5.65
N LEU A 352 2.41 -12.06 5.63
CA LEU A 352 1.49 -10.97 5.92
C LEU A 352 1.64 -10.45 7.36
N THR A 353 1.90 -11.34 8.33
CA THR A 353 2.09 -10.95 9.74
C THR A 353 3.44 -10.26 9.97
N ALA A 354 4.48 -10.63 9.22
CA ALA A 354 5.80 -10.05 9.36
C ALA A 354 5.85 -8.58 8.85
N TYR A 355 5.08 -8.25 7.83
CA TYR A 355 5.03 -6.91 7.25
C TYR A 355 4.33 -5.88 8.15
N ASP A 356 4.78 -4.64 8.11
CA ASP A 356 4.34 -3.58 9.04
C ASP A 356 3.12 -2.78 8.58
N TRP A 357 2.67 -2.95 7.33
CA TRP A 357 1.44 -2.34 6.79
C TRP A 357 1.33 -0.82 7.04
N PRO A 358 2.17 0.02 6.39
CA PRO A 358 2.07 1.49 6.52
C PRO A 358 0.70 2.05 6.13
N GLY A 359 -0.04 1.39 5.22
CA GLY A 359 -1.42 1.74 4.88
C GLY A 359 -2.49 0.99 5.69
N ASN A 360 -2.08 0.35 6.79
CA ASN A 360 -2.94 -0.36 7.75
C ASN A 360 -3.89 -1.38 7.10
N VAL A 361 -5.13 -1.46 7.57
CA VAL A 361 -6.13 -2.46 7.16
C VAL A 361 -6.49 -2.29 5.70
N ARG A 362 -6.59 -1.05 5.21
CA ARG A 362 -6.90 -0.76 3.79
C ARG A 362 -5.84 -1.34 2.84
N GLN A 363 -4.57 -1.24 3.20
CA GLN A 363 -3.49 -1.85 2.39
C GLN A 363 -3.53 -3.38 2.44
N LEU A 364 -3.80 -3.97 3.61
CA LEU A 364 -3.97 -5.42 3.75
C LEU A 364 -5.15 -5.94 2.92
N GLU A 365 -6.28 -5.26 3.01
CA GLU A 365 -7.51 -5.54 2.26
C GLU A 365 -7.24 -5.57 0.75
N ASN A 366 -6.60 -4.53 0.21
CA ASN A 366 -6.24 -4.46 -1.21
C ASN A 366 -5.26 -5.56 -1.62
N ALA A 367 -4.28 -5.90 -0.76
CA ALA A 367 -3.33 -6.96 -1.04
C ALA A 367 -4.02 -8.34 -1.12
N VAL A 368 -4.94 -8.62 -0.20
CA VAL A 368 -5.70 -9.89 -0.20
C VAL A 368 -6.71 -9.94 -1.33
N PHE A 369 -7.41 -8.84 -1.64
CA PHE A 369 -8.30 -8.74 -2.79
C PHE A 369 -7.56 -9.10 -4.07
N ARG A 370 -6.41 -8.47 -4.31
CA ARG A 370 -5.57 -8.74 -5.47
C ARG A 370 -5.17 -10.22 -5.55
N ALA A 371 -4.74 -10.80 -4.43
CA ALA A 371 -4.34 -12.20 -4.39
C ALA A 371 -5.52 -13.13 -4.73
N VAL A 372 -6.72 -12.87 -4.21
CA VAL A 372 -7.94 -13.64 -4.53
C VAL A 372 -8.29 -13.55 -6.01
N VAL A 373 -8.20 -12.37 -6.61
CA VAL A 373 -8.58 -12.16 -8.01
C VAL A 373 -7.57 -12.79 -8.98
N LEU A 374 -6.28 -12.82 -8.61
CA LEU A 374 -5.20 -13.39 -9.41
C LEU A 374 -4.93 -14.88 -9.14
N ALA A 375 -5.62 -15.48 -8.16
CA ALA A 375 -5.38 -16.85 -7.77
C ALA A 375 -5.74 -17.84 -8.88
N GLU A 376 -4.77 -18.67 -9.27
CA GLU A 376 -4.96 -19.78 -10.22
C GLU A 376 -5.22 -21.12 -9.50
N GLY A 377 -5.11 -21.15 -8.16
CA GLY A 377 -5.25 -22.33 -7.31
C GLY A 377 -6.31 -22.18 -6.21
N GLY A 378 -6.52 -23.23 -5.42
CA GLY A 378 -7.49 -23.25 -4.30
C GLY A 378 -7.01 -22.63 -2.99
N GLU A 379 -5.77 -22.14 -2.94
CA GLU A 379 -5.12 -21.58 -1.75
C GLU A 379 -4.14 -20.47 -2.15
N LEU A 380 -4.13 -19.38 -1.40
CA LEU A 380 -3.20 -18.26 -1.54
C LEU A 380 -1.87 -18.58 -0.86
N THR A 381 -0.79 -18.46 -1.60
CA THR A 381 0.59 -18.75 -1.20
C THR A 381 1.43 -17.47 -1.17
N GLU A 382 2.71 -17.55 -0.76
CA GLU A 382 3.60 -16.37 -0.73
C GLU A 382 3.78 -15.74 -2.12
N ARG A 383 3.63 -16.53 -3.19
CA ARG A 383 3.76 -16.09 -4.58
C ARG A 383 2.65 -15.12 -5.00
N ASP A 384 1.51 -15.17 -4.32
CA ASP A 384 0.35 -14.31 -4.59
C ASP A 384 0.48 -12.93 -3.92
N PHE A 385 1.53 -12.74 -3.10
CA PHE A 385 1.85 -11.48 -2.42
C PHE A 385 3.25 -10.93 -2.79
N PRO A 386 3.59 -10.78 -4.08
CA PRO A 386 4.92 -10.35 -4.52
C PRO A 386 5.29 -8.96 -3.98
N GLN A 387 4.31 -8.06 -3.85
CA GLN A 387 4.47 -6.71 -3.32
C GLN A 387 4.92 -6.68 -1.85
N VAL A 388 4.54 -7.70 -1.06
CA VAL A 388 4.93 -7.84 0.35
C VAL A 388 6.29 -8.52 0.44
N ALA A 389 6.51 -9.57 -0.36
CA ALA A 389 7.76 -10.32 -0.39
C ALA A 389 8.96 -9.45 -0.79
N ALA A 390 8.78 -8.51 -1.73
CA ALA A 390 9.83 -7.60 -2.18
C ALA A 390 10.31 -6.62 -1.09
N GLN A 391 9.50 -6.34 -0.08
CA GLN A 391 9.76 -5.31 0.93
C GLN A 391 10.29 -5.85 2.26
N LEU A 392 10.41 -7.17 2.41
CA LEU A 392 10.96 -7.81 3.61
C LEU A 392 12.45 -8.14 3.40
N PRO A 393 13.38 -7.49 4.14
CA PRO A 393 14.80 -7.81 4.05
C PRO A 393 15.06 -9.25 4.50
N GLY A 394 15.79 -10.02 3.69
CA GLY A 394 16.25 -11.38 4.04
C GLY A 394 15.42 -12.55 3.53
N ARG A 395 14.36 -12.33 2.72
CA ARG A 395 13.64 -13.41 2.01
C ARG A 395 13.76 -13.38 0.48
N GLY A 396 14.45 -12.38 -0.08
CA GLY A 396 14.88 -12.35 -1.48
C GLY A 396 16.15 -13.16 -1.72
N GLY A 397 16.06 -14.49 -1.60
CA GLY A 397 17.04 -15.45 -2.14
C GLY A 397 16.35 -16.28 -3.24
N PRO A 398 17.06 -16.71 -4.29
CA PRO A 398 16.45 -17.06 -5.57
C PRO A 398 15.45 -18.20 -5.44
N PHE A 399 14.21 -17.95 -5.87
CA PHE A 399 13.28 -18.99 -6.27
C PHE A 399 13.85 -19.70 -7.50
N ALA A 400 14.78 -20.63 -7.26
CA ALA A 400 15.17 -21.62 -8.25
C ALA A 400 14.09 -22.69 -8.29
N THR A 401 13.29 -22.61 -9.33
CA THR A 401 12.58 -23.69 -10.01
C THR A 401 13.06 -25.08 -9.60
N SER A 402 12.26 -25.81 -8.82
CA SER A 402 12.33 -27.27 -8.75
C SER A 402 11.02 -27.83 -9.32
N LEU A 403 10.91 -27.72 -10.64
CA LEU A 403 10.12 -28.66 -11.43
C LEU A 403 10.98 -29.90 -11.61
N THR A 404 10.76 -30.91 -10.79
CA THR A 404 10.95 -32.35 -11.12
C THR A 404 10.42 -33.15 -9.94
N ARG A 405 9.12 -33.44 -9.97
CA ARG A 405 8.52 -34.45 -9.10
C ARG A 405 8.70 -35.80 -9.80
N THR A 406 9.85 -36.44 -9.61
CA THR A 406 10.03 -37.84 -9.98
C THR A 406 9.34 -38.71 -8.92
N PRO A 407 8.48 -39.67 -9.29
CA PRO A 407 7.82 -40.53 -8.31
C PRO A 407 8.84 -41.50 -7.68
N PRO A 408 8.65 -41.92 -6.41
CA PRO A 408 9.49 -42.96 -5.83
C PRO A 408 9.12 -44.32 -6.44
N PRO A 409 10.08 -45.19 -6.82
CA PRO A 409 9.75 -46.57 -7.15
C PRO A 409 9.41 -47.34 -5.88
N ALA A 410 8.37 -48.17 -6.01
CA ALA A 410 7.81 -49.02 -4.97
C ALA A 410 8.84 -50.06 -4.46
N ALA A 411 8.78 -50.32 -3.16
CA ALA A 411 9.45 -51.43 -2.51
C ALA A 411 8.68 -52.74 -2.76
N SER A 412 9.39 -53.82 -3.11
CA SER A 412 8.91 -55.20 -3.00
C SER A 412 10.07 -56.13 -2.61
N GLU A 413 10.07 -56.45 -1.31
CA GLU A 413 10.48 -57.67 -0.59
C GLU A 413 11.86 -58.39 -0.78
N PRO A 414 12.36 -59.07 0.30
CA PRO A 414 13.66 -59.77 0.42
C PRO A 414 13.50 -61.29 0.08
N PRO A 415 14.37 -62.30 0.43
CA PRO A 415 15.53 -62.37 1.36
C PRO A 415 16.74 -63.28 0.95
N GLY A 416 17.76 -63.32 1.82
CA GLY A 416 18.84 -64.34 1.88
C GLY A 416 20.05 -63.84 2.69
N THR A 417 20.17 -64.05 4.01
CA THR A 417 20.90 -65.16 4.71
C THR A 417 22.31 -65.40 4.11
N ILE A 418 23.46 -65.42 4.80
CA ILE A 418 23.84 -65.92 6.14
C ILE A 418 25.26 -65.38 6.55
N SER A 419 25.46 -65.22 7.86
CA SER A 419 26.65 -65.61 8.68
C SER A 419 27.97 -64.82 8.67
N GLY A 420 28.47 -64.54 9.90
CA GLY A 420 29.90 -64.64 10.23
C GLY A 420 30.54 -63.48 11.02
N SER A 421 30.52 -63.56 12.35
CA SER A 421 31.18 -62.68 13.35
C SER A 421 32.73 -62.72 13.32
N PRO A 422 33.45 -62.15 14.32
CA PRO A 422 33.53 -60.78 14.83
C PRO A 422 34.99 -60.25 14.75
N PHE A 423 35.30 -59.10 15.38
CA PHE A 423 36.53 -58.75 16.13
C PHE A 423 37.18 -57.38 15.79
N VAL A 424 37.49 -56.68 16.89
CA VAL A 424 38.39 -55.54 17.16
C VAL A 424 38.01 -54.12 16.75
N ALA A 425 37.88 -53.31 17.81
CA ALA A 425 37.85 -51.87 17.82
C ALA A 425 39.25 -51.27 17.65
N GLU A 426 39.38 -50.24 16.82
CA GLU A 426 40.33 -49.15 17.06
C GLU A 426 39.86 -47.85 16.39
N SER A 427 39.66 -46.85 17.24
CA SER A 427 39.77 -45.39 17.06
C SER A 427 39.86 -44.78 15.64
N GLY A 428 39.00 -43.78 15.38
CA GLY A 428 39.38 -42.64 14.52
C GLY A 428 38.26 -41.93 13.74
N HIS A 429 37.80 -40.78 14.26
CA HIS A 429 37.31 -39.59 13.55
C HIS A 429 36.07 -39.63 12.61
N ALA A 430 35.01 -38.94 13.04
CA ALA A 430 34.05 -38.21 12.19
C ALA A 430 33.66 -36.89 12.90
N PRO A 431 33.16 -35.83 12.23
CA PRO A 431 32.97 -35.66 10.79
C PRO A 431 33.55 -34.36 10.17
N SER A 432 33.92 -34.48 8.90
CA SER A 432 34.25 -33.43 7.94
C SER A 432 33.00 -32.63 7.49
N ALA A 433 32.26 -32.04 8.42
CA ALA A 433 31.12 -31.15 8.14
C ALA A 433 31.39 -29.68 8.53
N ALA A 434 32.38 -29.42 9.38
CA ALA A 434 32.72 -28.06 9.84
C ALA A 434 33.55 -27.25 8.82
N LEU A 435 34.29 -27.91 7.92
CA LEU A 435 35.17 -27.25 6.95
C LEU A 435 34.43 -26.64 5.75
N SER A 436 33.23 -27.14 5.42
CA SER A 436 32.41 -26.57 4.33
C SER A 436 31.65 -25.30 4.76
N ALA A 437 31.16 -25.26 6.01
CA ALA A 437 30.49 -24.09 6.57
C ALA A 437 31.47 -22.93 6.83
N ALA A 438 32.72 -23.22 7.23
CA ALA A 438 33.76 -22.21 7.37
C ALA A 438 34.16 -21.60 6.01
N ALA A 439 34.29 -22.42 4.95
CA ALA A 439 34.60 -21.94 3.61
C ALA A 439 33.49 -21.07 3.00
N ALA A 440 32.21 -21.40 3.24
CA ALA A 440 31.08 -20.59 2.80
C ALA A 440 30.97 -19.25 3.57
N ASN A 441 31.32 -19.25 4.87
CA ASN A 441 31.35 -18.03 5.68
C ASN A 441 32.52 -17.09 5.33
N VAL A 442 33.66 -17.63 4.87
CA VAL A 442 34.79 -16.82 4.39
C VAL A 442 34.46 -16.14 3.07
N ALA A 443 33.73 -16.80 2.16
CA ALA A 443 33.28 -16.19 0.90
C ALA A 443 32.24 -15.07 1.11
N ALA A 444 31.35 -15.20 2.10
CA ALA A 444 30.37 -14.15 2.45
C ALA A 444 31.03 -12.93 3.13
N ARG A 445 32.15 -13.12 3.83
CA ARG A 445 32.97 -12.03 4.38
C ARG A 445 33.82 -11.31 3.34
N ALA A 446 34.08 -11.91 2.18
CA ALA A 446 34.94 -11.35 1.13
C ALA A 446 34.36 -10.11 0.43
N ASN A 447 33.10 -9.75 0.68
CA ASN A 447 32.43 -8.58 0.09
C ASN A 447 32.10 -7.47 1.11
N VAL A 448 32.61 -7.58 2.35
CA VAL A 448 32.39 -6.58 3.41
C VAL A 448 33.68 -5.81 3.62
N ILE A 449 33.69 -4.52 3.25
CA ILE A 449 34.79 -3.63 3.59
C ILE A 449 34.68 -3.33 5.08
N VAL A 450 35.52 -3.98 5.88
CA VAL A 450 35.52 -3.83 7.33
C VAL A 450 36.15 -2.49 7.70
N SER A 451 35.41 -1.62 8.39
CA SER A 451 35.87 -0.26 8.76
C SER A 451 36.79 -0.22 9.98
N THR A 452 36.99 -1.36 10.65
CA THR A 452 37.84 -1.52 11.84
C THR A 452 39.01 -2.45 11.55
N ASP A 453 40.18 -2.15 12.11
CA ASP A 453 41.33 -3.06 12.08
C ASP A 453 41.14 -4.24 13.06
N GLU A 454 42.08 -5.19 13.06
CA GLU A 454 42.06 -6.37 13.95
C GLU A 454 42.15 -5.99 15.44
N SER A 455 42.54 -4.74 15.75
CA SER A 455 42.62 -4.20 17.10
C SER A 455 41.37 -3.40 17.51
N GLY A 456 40.36 -3.30 16.63
CA GLY A 456 39.11 -2.58 16.89
C GLY A 456 39.18 -1.06 16.65
N ASN A 457 40.26 -0.53 16.08
CA ASN A 457 40.39 0.89 15.75
C ASN A 457 39.91 1.17 14.32
N VAL A 458 39.49 2.41 14.06
CA VAL A 458 39.05 2.83 12.72
C VAL A 458 40.23 2.82 11.75
N ARG A 459 40.10 2.11 10.63
CA ARG A 459 41.15 2.01 9.60
C ARG A 459 41.42 3.36 8.95
N LYS A 460 42.65 3.55 8.47
CA LYS A 460 43.01 4.76 7.73
C LYS A 460 42.23 4.81 6.41
N LEU A 461 41.81 6.01 6.04
CA LEU A 461 41.02 6.22 4.82
C LEU A 461 41.73 5.69 3.56
N ALA A 462 43.06 5.77 3.50
CA ALA A 462 43.87 5.24 2.39
C ALA A 462 43.76 3.71 2.23
N GLU A 463 43.71 2.96 3.32
CA GLU A 463 43.63 1.48 3.30
C GLU A 463 42.23 1.00 2.88
N VAL A 464 41.19 1.71 3.34
CA VAL A 464 39.80 1.45 2.94
C VAL A 464 39.58 1.82 1.47
N GLU A 465 40.21 2.91 1.01
CA GLU A 465 40.14 3.36 -0.38
C GLU A 465 40.87 2.38 -1.32
N GLU A 466 42.04 1.88 -0.95
CA GLU A 466 42.78 0.88 -1.72
C GLU A 466 41.95 -0.41 -1.92
N GLU A 467 41.37 -0.93 -0.83
CA GLU A 467 40.54 -2.13 -0.86
C GLU A 467 39.29 -1.95 -1.73
N LEU A 468 38.64 -0.78 -1.62
CA LEU A 468 37.49 -0.43 -2.45
C LEU A 468 37.85 -0.32 -3.93
N ILE A 469 39.01 0.25 -4.27
CA ILE A 469 39.49 0.34 -5.65
C ILE A 469 39.78 -1.06 -6.20
N ARG A 470 40.46 -1.93 -5.43
CA ARG A 470 40.76 -3.31 -5.85
C ARG A 470 39.48 -4.15 -6.02
N PHE A 471 38.50 -3.97 -5.12
CA PHE A 471 37.18 -4.58 -5.24
C PHE A 471 36.45 -4.10 -6.51
N ALA A 472 36.42 -2.79 -6.75
CA ALA A 472 35.76 -2.22 -7.93
C ALA A 472 36.40 -2.71 -9.24
N LEU A 473 37.74 -2.80 -9.30
CA LEU A 473 38.45 -3.37 -10.43
C LEU A 473 38.05 -4.83 -10.70
N LYS A 474 37.92 -5.64 -9.65
CA LYS A 474 37.49 -7.05 -9.74
C LYS A 474 36.03 -7.14 -10.20
N PHE A 475 35.14 -6.38 -9.60
CA PHE A 475 33.70 -6.44 -9.87
C PHE A 475 33.37 -6.00 -11.30
N TYR A 476 34.05 -4.95 -11.79
CA TYR A 476 33.86 -4.41 -13.14
C TYR A 476 34.86 -4.96 -14.17
N ARG A 477 35.55 -6.07 -13.86
CA ARG A 477 36.46 -6.80 -14.77
C ARG A 477 37.49 -5.89 -15.46
N GLY A 478 38.09 -4.95 -14.73
CA GLY A 478 39.14 -4.07 -15.25
C GLY A 478 38.66 -2.93 -16.18
N GLN A 479 37.35 -2.69 -16.33
CA GLN A 479 36.87 -1.57 -17.16
C GLN A 479 37.08 -0.20 -16.49
N MET A 480 38.23 0.42 -16.71
CA MET A 480 38.68 1.67 -16.05
C MET A 480 37.66 2.82 -16.10
N SER A 481 36.97 3.00 -17.25
CA SER A 481 35.94 4.05 -17.39
C SER A 481 34.71 3.80 -16.52
N GLN A 482 34.33 2.53 -16.36
CA GLN A 482 33.18 2.14 -15.54
C GLN A 482 33.53 2.23 -14.05
N VAL A 483 34.75 1.79 -13.68
CA VAL A 483 35.28 1.88 -12.31
C VAL A 483 35.39 3.33 -11.86
N ALA A 484 36.00 4.20 -12.66
CA ALA A 484 36.12 5.63 -12.35
C ALA A 484 34.75 6.30 -12.15
N ARG A 485 33.80 6.04 -13.07
CA ARG A 485 32.43 6.58 -12.99
C ARG A 485 31.67 6.09 -11.76
N LYS A 486 31.82 4.81 -11.38
CA LYS A 486 31.11 4.20 -10.25
C LYS A 486 31.73 4.55 -8.90
N LEU A 487 33.04 4.79 -8.85
CA LEU A 487 33.73 5.33 -7.67
C LEU A 487 33.61 6.86 -7.53
N GLY A 488 33.03 7.55 -8.52
CA GLY A 488 32.83 9.01 -8.49
C GLY A 488 34.14 9.81 -8.62
N ILE A 489 35.22 9.21 -9.14
CA ILE A 489 36.52 9.87 -9.32
C ILE A 489 36.88 10.01 -10.80
N GLY A 490 37.64 11.05 -11.14
CA GLY A 490 38.16 11.23 -12.50
C GLY A 490 39.10 10.09 -12.91
N ARG A 491 39.12 9.75 -14.21
CA ARG A 491 40.01 8.68 -14.74
C ARG A 491 41.48 8.94 -14.45
N SER A 492 41.94 10.19 -14.56
CA SER A 492 43.31 10.59 -14.21
C SER A 492 43.62 10.37 -12.72
N THR A 493 42.65 10.65 -11.85
CA THR A 493 42.75 10.39 -10.41
C THR A 493 42.81 8.91 -10.09
N LEU A 494 42.02 8.08 -10.78
CA LEU A 494 42.08 6.62 -10.65
C LEU A 494 43.46 6.08 -11.05
N TYR A 495 44.00 6.47 -12.22
CA TYR A 495 45.34 6.03 -12.64
C TYR A 495 46.45 6.51 -11.70
N ARG A 496 46.32 7.71 -11.12
CA ARG A 496 47.27 8.19 -10.11
C ARG A 496 47.21 7.33 -8.85
N LYS A 497 46.02 7.03 -8.34
CA LYS A 497 45.83 6.17 -7.15
C LYS A 497 46.30 4.74 -7.39
N LEU A 498 46.08 4.17 -8.57
CA LEU A 498 46.61 2.84 -8.91
C LEU A 498 48.14 2.82 -8.89
N ARG A 499 48.80 3.91 -9.31
CA ARG A 499 50.26 4.04 -9.21
C ARG A 499 50.72 4.22 -7.76
N ASP A 500 50.03 5.05 -6.99
CA ASP A 500 50.35 5.31 -5.58
C ASP A 500 50.20 4.05 -4.71
N TYR A 501 49.24 3.17 -5.05
CA TYR A 501 48.98 1.90 -4.37
C TYR A 501 49.65 0.67 -5.02
N GLY A 502 50.40 0.86 -6.12
CA GLY A 502 51.09 -0.24 -6.81
C GLY A 502 50.18 -1.32 -7.43
N ILE A 503 48.94 -0.97 -7.80
CA ILE A 503 47.94 -1.92 -8.34
C ILE A 503 48.04 -1.96 -9.87
N ASP A 504 48.26 -3.15 -10.43
CA ASP A 504 48.18 -3.39 -11.86
C ASP A 504 46.71 -3.48 -12.34
N PRO A 505 46.25 -2.62 -13.28
CA PRO A 505 44.88 -2.61 -13.76
C PRO A 505 44.46 -3.89 -14.50
N ASP A 506 45.39 -4.62 -15.12
CA ASP A 506 45.11 -5.83 -15.89
C ASP A 506 45.24 -7.11 -15.04
N ASN A 507 45.89 -7.02 -13.88
CA ASN A 507 45.97 -8.10 -12.91
C ASN A 507 45.93 -7.58 -11.46
N PRO A 508 44.73 -7.25 -10.94
CA PRO A 508 44.55 -6.63 -9.62
C PRO A 508 44.83 -7.58 -8.43
N GLN A 509 45.48 -8.73 -8.64
CA GLN A 509 45.93 -9.67 -7.60
C GLN A 509 47.45 -9.83 -7.54
N LYS A 510 48.24 -9.21 -8.42
CA LYS A 510 49.70 -9.29 -8.32
C LYS A 510 50.17 -8.32 -7.23
N ASP A 511 50.63 -8.85 -6.11
CA ASP A 511 51.33 -8.05 -5.12
C ASP A 511 52.63 -7.53 -5.76
N ALA A 512 52.92 -6.24 -5.58
CA ALA A 512 54.22 -5.69 -5.92
C ALA A 512 55.27 -6.38 -5.03
N ALA A 513 56.25 -7.03 -5.66
CA ALA A 513 57.40 -7.62 -4.97
C ALA A 513 58.28 -6.55 -4.31
#